data_AF-K4KGE8-F1
#
_entry.id   AF-K4KGE8-F1
#
_cell.length_a   1.000
_cell.length_b   1.000
_cell.length_c   1.000
_cell.angle_alpha   90.00
_cell.angle_beta   90.00
_cell.angle_gamma   90.00
#
_symmetry.space_group_name_H-M   'P 1'
#
loop_
_entity.id
_entity.type
_entity.pdbx_description
1 polymer ?
#
loop_
_entity_poly.entity_id
_entity_poly.type
_entity_poly.pdbx_seq_one_letter_code
_entity_poly.pdbx_strand_id
1 'polypeptide(L)'
;MIEFRNERARQFVAEQAQNLGDTRALQLLETGVQSPDDATHLARLYWAIVDATLDQDVEYLLEQTYSALHIHCGNNGFDSAWEQEIPQ
;
A
#
# COMPACT_ATOMS: atom_id res chain seq x y z
N MET A 1 -0.40 9.20 -9.19
CA MET A 1 -0.74 7.78 -9.43
C MET A 1 0.43 6.91 -9.07
N ILE A 2 0.18 5.83 -8.33
CA ILE A 2 1.21 4.84 -7.97
C ILE A 2 1.40 3.88 -9.13
N GLU A 3 2.65 3.65 -9.53
CA GLU A 3 3.00 2.78 -10.65
C GLU A 3 3.07 1.32 -10.19
N PHE A 4 2.14 0.49 -10.67
CA PHE A 4 2.16 -0.95 -10.45
C PHE A 4 2.66 -1.64 -11.72
N ARG A 5 3.69 -2.49 -11.58
CA ARG A 5 4.17 -3.33 -12.70
C ARG A 5 3.18 -4.43 -13.09
N ASN A 6 2.26 -4.77 -12.18
CA ASN A 6 1.26 -5.80 -12.36
C ASN A 6 -0.12 -5.23 -12.02
N GLU A 7 -0.99 -5.13 -13.02
CA GLU A 7 -2.35 -4.60 -12.86
C GLU A 7 -3.17 -5.42 -11.85
N ARG A 8 -2.91 -6.73 -11.73
CA ARG A 8 -3.58 -7.58 -10.72
C ARG A 8 -3.20 -7.17 -9.29
N ALA A 9 -1.97 -6.71 -9.07
CA ALA A 9 -1.56 -6.20 -7.76
C ALA A 9 -2.25 -4.87 -7.44
N ARG A 10 -2.41 -3.99 -8.43
CA ARG A 10 -3.20 -2.76 -8.30
C ARG A 10 -4.65 -3.04 -7.93
N GLN A 11 -5.29 -3.99 -8.65
CA GLN A 11 -6.66 -4.39 -8.36
C GLN A 11 -6.79 -4.99 -6.97
N PHE A 12 -5.87 -5.89 -6.62
CA PHE A 12 -5.82 -6.50 -5.29
C PHE A 12 -5.76 -5.45 -4.17
N VAL A 13 -4.83 -4.50 -4.21
CA VAL A 13 -4.73 -3.48 -3.15
C VAL A 13 -5.98 -2.58 -3.09
N ALA A 14 -6.60 -2.27 -4.23
CA ALA A 14 -7.83 -1.48 -4.27
C ALA A 14 -9.02 -2.26 -3.68
N GLU A 15 -9.17 -3.55 -4.03
CA GLU A 15 -10.20 -4.42 -3.47
C GLU A 15 -10.06 -4.57 -1.95
N GLN A 16 -8.84 -4.76 -1.46
CA GLN A 16 -8.60 -4.88 -0.02
C GLN A 16 -8.83 -3.54 0.70
N ALA A 17 -8.40 -2.41 0.14
CA ALA A 17 -8.73 -1.09 0.69
C ALA A 17 -10.25 -0.87 0.78
N GLN A 18 -11.00 -1.30 -0.23
CA GLN A 18 -12.46 -1.25 -0.22
C GLN A 18 -13.06 -2.16 0.86
N ASN A 19 -12.58 -3.39 1.01
CA ASN A 19 -13.04 -4.33 2.04
C ASN A 19 -12.76 -3.81 3.46
N LEU A 20 -11.64 -3.11 3.65
CA LEU A 20 -11.27 -2.45 4.91
C LEU A 20 -12.02 -1.13 5.14
N GLY A 21 -12.79 -0.65 4.16
CA GLY A 21 -13.51 0.64 4.24
C GLY A 21 -12.60 1.87 4.15
N ASP A 22 -11.36 1.71 3.67
CA ASP A 22 -10.35 2.76 3.62
C ASP A 22 -10.47 3.61 2.34
N THR A 23 -11.41 4.55 2.39
CA THR A 23 -11.67 5.47 1.27
C THR A 23 -10.50 6.42 0.99
N ARG A 24 -9.67 6.73 2.00
CA ARG A 24 -8.48 7.57 1.82
C ARG A 24 -7.41 6.81 1.06
N ALA A 25 -7.16 5.54 1.39
CA ALA A 25 -6.25 4.69 0.64
C ALA A 25 -6.63 4.60 -0.83
N LEU A 26 -7.91 4.39 -1.16
CA LEU A 26 -8.39 4.34 -2.53
C LEU A 26 -8.04 5.63 -3.30
N GLN A 27 -8.26 6.80 -2.69
CA GLN A 27 -7.87 8.08 -3.28
C GLN A 27 -6.36 8.17 -3.50
N LEU A 28 -5.56 7.77 -2.51
CA LEU A 28 -4.10 7.81 -2.59
C LEU A 28 -3.52 6.88 -3.66
N LEU A 29 -4.17 5.75 -3.98
CA LEU A 29 -3.76 4.89 -5.08
C LEU A 29 -3.85 5.63 -6.45
N GLU A 30 -4.84 6.51 -6.60
CA GLU A 30 -5.05 7.30 -7.82
C GLU A 30 -4.18 8.57 -7.85
N THR A 31 -4.18 9.33 -6.76
CA THR A 31 -3.50 10.64 -6.70
C THR A 31 -2.01 10.49 -6.40
N GLY A 32 -1.62 9.47 -5.64
CA GLY A 32 -0.29 9.31 -5.07
C GLY A 32 -0.13 10.10 -3.76
N VAL A 33 0.96 9.82 -3.04
CA VAL A 33 1.31 10.53 -1.80
C VAL A 33 1.79 11.96 -2.06
N GLN A 34 1.40 12.90 -1.19
CA GLN A 34 1.88 14.29 -1.22
C GLN A 34 2.47 14.75 0.11
N SER A 35 2.38 13.91 1.14
CA SER A 35 2.84 14.20 2.49
C SER A 35 3.35 12.94 3.20
N PRO A 36 4.13 13.10 4.29
CA PRO A 36 4.49 11.98 5.17
C PRO A 36 3.27 11.24 5.74
N ASP A 37 2.19 11.96 6.01
CA ASP A 37 0.94 11.38 6.53
C ASP A 37 0.28 10.45 5.50
N ASP A 38 0.40 10.74 4.20
CA ASP A 38 -0.10 9.86 3.14
C ASP A 38 0.73 8.58 3.04
N ALA A 39 2.06 8.70 3.14
CA ALA A 39 2.96 7.54 3.15
C ALA A 39 2.70 6.65 4.37
N THR A 40 2.52 7.26 5.55
CA THR A 40 2.11 6.56 6.78
C THR A 40 0.79 5.83 6.59
N HIS A 41 -0.19 6.49 5.95
CA HIS A 41 -1.50 5.90 5.69
C HIS A 41 -1.40 4.67 4.76
N LEU A 42 -0.61 4.75 3.70
CA LEU A 42 -0.39 3.61 2.80
C LEU A 42 0.39 2.47 3.45
N ALA A 43 1.35 2.76 4.33
CA ALA A 43 2.08 1.73 5.07
C ALA A 43 1.14 0.96 6.01
N ARG A 44 0.30 1.68 6.76
CA ARG A 44 -0.71 1.06 7.63
C ARG A 44 -1.73 0.24 6.86
N LEU A 45 -2.18 0.74 5.71
CA LEU A 45 -3.03 -0.04 4.80
C LEU A 45 -2.35 -1.35 4.42
N TYR A 46 -1.08 -1.31 3.97
CA TYR A 46 -0.37 -2.51 3.56
C TYR A 46 -0.35 -3.57 4.66
N TRP A 47 -0.03 -3.18 5.91
CA TRP A 47 -0.01 -4.13 7.02
C TRP A 47 -1.40 -4.64 7.39
N ALA A 48 -2.43 -3.80 7.33
CA ALA A 48 -3.81 -4.25 7.50
C ALA A 48 -4.23 -5.27 6.42
N ILE A 49 -3.71 -5.14 5.19
CA ILE A 49 -3.92 -6.12 4.11
C ILE A 49 -3.20 -7.43 4.41
N VAL A 50 -1.95 -7.37 4.89
CA VAL A 50 -1.20 -8.57 5.31
C VAL A 50 -2.00 -9.33 6.37
N ASP A 51 -2.45 -8.64 7.42
CA ASP A 51 -3.26 -9.24 8.48
C ASP A 51 -4.58 -9.84 7.96
N ALA A 52 -5.27 -9.14 7.05
CA ALA A 52 -6.54 -9.59 6.49
C ALA A 52 -6.39 -10.79 5.52
N THR A 53 -5.17 -11.08 5.05
CA THR A 53 -4.91 -12.09 4.03
C THR A 53 -4.01 -13.23 4.50
N LEU A 54 -3.76 -13.36 5.81
CA LEU A 54 -2.90 -14.40 6.40
C LEU A 54 -3.24 -15.83 5.97
N ASP A 55 -4.53 -16.15 5.80
CA ASP A 55 -5.01 -17.48 5.40
C ASP A 55 -5.18 -17.65 3.87
N GLN A 56 -4.71 -16.70 3.07
CA GLN A 56 -4.88 -16.66 1.61
C GLN A 56 -3.54 -16.86 0.88
N ASP A 57 -3.57 -17.58 -0.25
CA ASP A 57 -2.41 -17.74 -1.12
C ASP A 57 -2.22 -16.52 -2.03
N VAL A 58 -1.75 -15.41 -1.45
CA VAL A 58 -1.59 -14.10 -2.12
C VAL A 58 -0.19 -13.49 -1.92
N GLU A 59 0.78 -14.27 -1.47
CA GLU A 59 2.16 -13.81 -1.15
C GLU A 59 2.79 -13.02 -2.30
N TYR A 60 2.69 -13.53 -3.54
CA TYR A 60 3.18 -12.83 -4.72
C TYR A 60 2.53 -11.45 -4.92
N LEU A 61 1.22 -11.31 -4.67
CA LEU A 61 0.52 -10.03 -4.78
C LEU A 61 0.91 -9.07 -3.65
N LEU A 62 1.18 -9.59 -2.45
CA LEU A 62 1.69 -8.81 -1.32
C LEU A 62 3.09 -8.26 -1.61
N GLU A 63 3.98 -9.05 -2.19
CA GLU A 63 5.33 -8.60 -2.58
C GLU A 63 5.28 -7.49 -3.65
N GLN A 64 4.43 -7.66 -4.67
CA GLN A 64 4.25 -6.66 -5.72
C GLN A 64 3.64 -5.37 -5.16
N THR A 65 2.65 -5.50 -4.26
CA THR A 65 2.03 -4.35 -3.58
C THR A 65 3.04 -3.61 -2.72
N TYR A 66 3.79 -4.33 -1.88
CA TYR A 66 4.84 -3.75 -1.05
C TYR A 66 5.83 -2.95 -1.88
N SER A 67 6.37 -3.58 -2.93
CA SER A 67 7.36 -2.96 -3.81
C SER A 67 6.82 -1.68 -4.44
N ALA A 68 5.60 -1.71 -4.98
CA ALA A 68 4.99 -0.55 -5.63
C ALA A 68 4.77 0.62 -4.64
N LEU A 69 4.19 0.34 -3.48
CA LEU A 69 3.89 1.36 -2.47
C LEU A 69 5.17 1.93 -1.83
N HIS A 70 6.10 1.06 -1.43
CA HIS A 70 7.36 1.44 -0.81
C HIS A 70 8.22 2.29 -1.77
N ILE A 71 8.40 1.85 -3.03
CA ILE A 71 9.15 2.62 -4.03
C ILE A 71 8.47 3.96 -4.30
N HIS A 72 7.14 4.00 -4.39
CA HIS A 72 6.42 5.26 -4.60
C HIS A 72 6.62 6.23 -3.45
N CYS A 73 6.50 5.77 -2.20
CA CYS A 73 6.73 6.61 -1.02
C CYS A 73 8.19 7.11 -0.97
N GLY A 74 9.16 6.22 -1.21
CA GLY A 74 10.58 6.59 -1.23
C GLY A 74 10.95 7.57 -2.34
N ASN A 75 10.42 7.39 -3.55
CA ASN A 75 10.66 8.31 -4.67
C ASN A 75 10.08 9.72 -4.43
N ASN A 76 9.09 9.85 -3.53
CA ASN A 76 8.54 11.14 -3.11
C ASN A 76 9.19 11.70 -1.83
N GLY A 77 10.23 11.04 -1.30
CA GLY A 77 10.98 11.50 -0.12
C GLY A 77 10.31 11.18 1.22
N PHE A 78 9.46 10.17 1.28
CA PHE A 78 8.70 9.76 2.46
C PHE A 78 9.00 8.32 2.92
N ASP A 79 10.18 7.80 2.56
CA ASP A 79 10.71 6.51 3.01
C ASP A 79 10.68 6.37 4.54
N SER A 80 11.17 7.38 5.25
CA SER A 80 11.22 7.36 6.73
C SER A 80 9.83 7.23 7.37
N ALA A 81 8.79 7.81 6.75
CA ALA A 81 7.42 7.72 7.25
C ALA A 81 6.82 6.32 7.00
N TRP A 82 7.18 5.69 5.89
CA TRP A 82 6.80 4.30 5.60
C TRP A 82 7.48 3.32 6.56
N GLU A 83 8.80 3.45 6.75
CA GLU A 83 9.60 2.51 7.54
C GLU A 83 9.21 2.47 9.02
N GLN A 84 8.75 3.58 9.59
CA GLN A 84 8.29 3.66 10.99
C GLN A 84 7.06 2.80 11.28
N GLU A 85 6.31 2.41 10.25
CA GLU A 85 5.08 1.62 10.40
C GLU A 85 5.32 0.12 10.16
N ILE A 86 6.56 -0.31 9.89
CA ILE A 86 6.92 -1.73 9.77
C ILE A 86 6.83 -2.37 11.17
N PRO A 87 5.98 -3.41 11.36
CA PRO A 87 5.90 -4.14 12.63
C PRO A 87 7.25 -4.71 13.05
N GLN A 88 7.56 -4.64 14.35
CA GLN A 88 8.79 -5.17 14.96
C GLN A 88 8.67 -6.63 15.39
#